data_AF-A0A2S7WNS6-F1
#
_entry.id   AF-A0A2S7WNS6-F1
#
_cell.length_a   1.000
_cell.length_b   1.000
_cell.length_c   1.000
_cell.angle_alpha   90.00
_cell.angle_beta   90.00
_cell.angle_gamma   90.00
#
_symmetry.space_group_name_H-M   'P 1'
#
loop_
_entity.id
_entity.type
_entity.pdbx_description
1 polymer ?
#
loop_
_entity_poly.entity_id
_entity_poly.type
_entity_poly.pdbx_seq_one_letter_code
_entity_poly.pdbx_strand_id
1 'polypeptide(L)'
;MSASCGVPTWNKLTEEICTTFFAHWEFSKDTKRVPTNMSIALWEKFLWSEEDKILAKKFAANDPMKIMEQIKSQIEPRNWIYLIRKILYYQNEIEYSSLLEAVVKLISADDINNVLTTNYDDLIEIRMKEKGLIVNSISFEPINNNSINQIIHLHGILPIYGGKKQELYLQKVSIMKSFQNLILGQILYN
;
A
#
# COMPACT_ATOMS: atom_id res chain seq x y z
N MET A 1 11.33 -5.16 -6.64
CA MET A 1 11.41 -6.14 -5.53
C MET A 1 10.03 -6.70 -5.22
N SER A 2 9.04 -5.87 -4.88
CA SER A 2 7.68 -6.38 -4.57
C SER A 2 6.93 -6.93 -5.77
N ALA A 3 7.09 -6.32 -6.97
CA ALA A 3 6.45 -6.83 -8.18
C ALA A 3 6.92 -8.24 -8.59
N SER A 4 8.19 -8.56 -8.31
CA SER A 4 8.74 -9.92 -8.48
C SER A 4 8.31 -10.90 -7.38
N CYS A 5 7.60 -10.42 -6.34
CA CYS A 5 6.96 -11.21 -5.31
C CYS A 5 5.44 -11.31 -5.50
N GLY A 6 4.95 -11.05 -6.73
CA GLY A 6 3.53 -11.13 -7.07
C GLY A 6 2.71 -9.86 -6.78
N VAL A 7 3.30 -8.76 -6.31
CA VAL A 7 2.56 -7.50 -6.12
C VAL A 7 2.25 -6.82 -7.47
N PRO A 8 1.03 -6.33 -7.73
CA PRO A 8 0.66 -5.77 -9.04
C PRO A 8 1.41 -4.47 -9.37
N THR A 9 1.54 -4.18 -10.67
CA THR A 9 2.04 -2.89 -11.17
C THR A 9 1.03 -1.77 -10.88
N TRP A 10 1.48 -0.50 -10.93
CA TRP A 10 0.59 0.66 -10.74
C TRP A 10 -0.62 0.67 -11.69
N ASN A 11 -0.42 0.36 -12.98
CA ASN A 11 -1.53 0.30 -13.93
C ASN A 11 -2.54 -0.78 -13.55
N LYS A 12 -2.05 -1.96 -13.14
CA LYS A 12 -2.91 -3.06 -12.73
C LYS A 12 -3.65 -2.76 -11.44
N LEU A 13 -2.97 -2.16 -10.47
CA LEU A 13 -3.56 -1.67 -9.22
C LEU A 13 -4.69 -0.68 -9.52
N THR A 14 -4.45 0.33 -10.34
CA THR A 14 -5.49 1.33 -10.66
C THR A 14 -6.66 0.72 -11.43
N GLU A 15 -6.41 -0.18 -12.39
CA GLU A 15 -7.48 -0.90 -13.10
C GLU A 15 -8.36 -1.68 -12.13
N GLU A 16 -7.77 -2.39 -11.16
CA GLU A 16 -8.54 -3.17 -10.19
C GLU A 16 -9.28 -2.30 -9.18
N ILE A 17 -8.70 -1.17 -8.73
CA ILE A 17 -9.41 -0.17 -7.90
C ILE A 17 -10.64 0.33 -8.65
N CYS A 18 -10.47 0.74 -9.91
CA CYS A 18 -11.57 1.27 -10.74
C CYS A 18 -12.65 0.21 -10.97
N THR A 19 -12.25 -1.02 -11.30
CA THR A 19 -13.21 -2.12 -11.55
C THR A 19 -14.01 -2.42 -10.28
N THR A 20 -13.34 -2.48 -9.13
CA THR A 20 -14.01 -2.69 -7.84
C THR A 20 -14.98 -1.56 -7.53
N PHE A 21 -14.56 -0.31 -7.74
CA PHE A 21 -15.39 0.86 -7.51
C PHE A 21 -16.64 0.86 -8.40
N PHE A 22 -16.50 0.63 -9.71
CA PHE A 22 -17.64 0.63 -10.64
C PHE A 22 -18.62 -0.51 -10.40
N ALA A 23 -18.11 -1.73 -10.19
CA ALA A 23 -18.95 -2.88 -9.88
C ALA A 23 -19.78 -2.65 -8.59
N HIS A 24 -19.20 -2.04 -7.56
CA HIS A 24 -19.93 -1.72 -6.33
C HIS A 24 -20.80 -0.46 -6.42
N TRP A 25 -20.46 0.49 -7.29
CA TRP A 25 -21.27 1.68 -7.55
C TRP A 25 -22.61 1.32 -8.20
N GLU A 26 -22.63 0.35 -9.12
CA GLU A 26 -23.85 -0.09 -9.80
C GLU A 26 -24.87 -0.77 -8.84
N PHE A 27 -24.40 -1.41 -7.76
CA PHE A 27 -25.28 -1.92 -6.70
C PHE A 27 -26.00 -0.81 -5.91
N SER A 28 -25.50 0.43 -5.94
CA SER A 28 -26.24 1.59 -5.42
C SER A 28 -27.13 2.20 -6.50
N LYS A 29 -28.30 1.61 -6.77
CA LYS A 29 -29.34 2.20 -7.62
C LYS A 29 -29.93 3.52 -7.09
N ASP A 30 -29.37 4.08 -6.02
CA ASP A 30 -29.69 5.40 -5.49
C ASP A 30 -28.51 6.36 -5.76
N THR A 31 -28.54 6.99 -6.93
CA THR A 31 -27.46 7.75 -7.57
C THR A 31 -26.98 9.01 -6.82
N LYS A 32 -27.54 9.31 -5.65
CA LYS A 32 -27.33 10.59 -4.94
C LYS A 32 -26.33 10.51 -3.79
N ARG A 33 -25.90 9.33 -3.37
CA ARG A 33 -24.90 9.15 -2.31
C ARG A 33 -24.00 7.96 -2.59
N VAL A 34 -22.70 8.16 -2.43
CA VAL A 34 -21.73 7.07 -2.39
C VAL A 34 -22.16 6.06 -1.31
N PRO A 35 -22.03 4.74 -1.54
CA PRO A 35 -22.22 3.75 -0.50
C PRO A 35 -21.42 4.11 0.76
N THR A 36 -22.09 4.46 1.85
CA THR A 36 -21.47 4.68 3.16
C THR A 36 -20.75 3.43 3.66
N ASN A 37 -21.20 2.26 3.20
CA ASN A 37 -20.46 1.02 3.28
C ASN A 37 -20.31 0.47 1.86
N MET A 38 -19.19 0.77 1.17
CA MET A 38 -18.72 -0.19 0.18
C MET A 38 -18.47 -1.47 0.95
N SER A 39 -19.36 -2.45 0.81
CA SER A 39 -19.12 -3.77 1.35
C SER A 39 -18.04 -4.41 0.50
N ILE A 40 -16.77 -4.03 0.73
CA ILE A 40 -15.59 -4.60 0.07
C ILE A 40 -15.47 -6.10 0.39
N ALA A 41 -16.26 -6.58 1.36
CA ALA A 41 -16.55 -7.99 1.59
C ALA A 41 -17.11 -8.71 0.36
N LEU A 42 -17.71 -7.99 -0.60
CA LEU A 42 -18.27 -8.53 -1.84
C LEU A 42 -17.41 -8.23 -3.08
N TRP A 43 -16.14 -7.88 -2.88
CA TRP A 43 -15.21 -7.78 -4.00
C TRP A 43 -14.68 -9.17 -4.35
N GLU A 44 -15.51 -9.93 -5.03
CA GLU A 44 -15.08 -11.15 -5.69
C GLU A 44 -14.97 -10.86 -7.19
N LYS A 45 -13.85 -11.24 -7.83
CA LYS A 45 -13.63 -10.94 -9.26
C LYS A 45 -14.73 -11.50 -10.17
N PHE A 46 -15.42 -12.54 -9.74
CA PHE A 46 -16.55 -13.13 -10.48
C PHE A 46 -17.80 -12.23 -10.49
N LEU A 47 -17.89 -11.22 -9.62
CA LEU A 47 -18.98 -10.24 -9.58
C LEU A 47 -18.75 -9.08 -10.55
N TRP A 48 -17.58 -8.98 -11.17
CA TRP A 48 -17.25 -7.90 -12.10
C TRP A 48 -17.81 -8.20 -13.49
N SER A 49 -18.69 -7.32 -13.98
CA SER A 49 -19.16 -7.40 -15.36
C SER A 49 -18.03 -7.08 -16.35
N GLU A 50 -18.15 -7.55 -17.59
CA GLU A 50 -17.21 -7.16 -18.64
C GLU A 50 -17.28 -5.65 -18.96
N GLU A 51 -18.45 -5.04 -18.77
CA GLU A 51 -18.65 -3.61 -18.96
C GLU A 51 -17.85 -2.80 -17.94
N ASP A 52 -17.87 -3.20 -16.66
CA ASP A 52 -17.07 -2.58 -15.59
C ASP A 52 -15.57 -2.67 -15.90
N LYS A 53 -15.09 -3.83 -16.34
CA LYS A 53 -13.69 -4.03 -16.69
C LYS A 53 -13.26 -3.15 -17.86
N ILE A 54 -14.10 -3.04 -18.89
CA ILE A 54 -13.84 -2.18 -20.05
C ILE A 54 -13.81 -0.71 -19.62
N LEU A 55 -14.78 -0.28 -18.80
CA LEU A 55 -14.85 1.08 -18.29
C LEU A 55 -13.63 1.39 -17.42
N ALA A 56 -13.29 0.51 -16.49
CA ALA A 56 -12.12 0.63 -15.61
C ALA A 56 -10.83 0.79 -16.40
N LYS A 57 -10.61 -0.01 -17.45
CA LYS A 57 -9.44 0.12 -18.33
C LYS A 57 -9.39 1.49 -19.03
N LYS A 58 -10.51 1.98 -19.53
CA LYS A 58 -10.59 3.31 -20.17
C LYS A 58 -10.25 4.44 -19.19
N PHE A 59 -10.75 4.35 -17.96
CA PHE A 59 -10.46 5.32 -16.92
C PHE A 59 -8.98 5.24 -16.50
N ALA A 60 -8.48 4.06 -16.16
CA ALA A 60 -7.10 3.85 -15.73
C ALA A 60 -6.06 4.28 -16.80
N ALA A 61 -6.42 4.30 -18.08
CA ALA A 61 -5.52 4.71 -19.17
C ALA A 61 -5.32 6.23 -19.30
N ASN A 62 -6.24 7.07 -18.81
CA ASN A 62 -6.18 8.53 -19.01
C ASN A 62 -5.30 9.23 -17.95
N ASP A 63 -5.71 9.16 -16.67
CA ASP A 63 -4.99 9.73 -15.53
C ASP A 63 -5.24 8.87 -14.27
N PRO A 64 -4.48 7.76 -14.14
CA PRO A 64 -4.72 6.80 -13.06
C PRO A 64 -4.62 7.42 -11.66
N MET A 65 -3.73 8.41 -11.47
CA MET A 65 -3.52 9.04 -10.17
C MET A 65 -4.67 9.96 -9.78
N LYS A 66 -5.15 10.79 -10.70
CA LYS A 66 -6.32 11.65 -10.45
C LYS A 66 -7.57 10.83 -10.17
N ILE A 67 -7.77 9.74 -10.91
CA ILE A 67 -8.93 8.87 -10.71
C ILE A 67 -8.86 8.16 -9.36
N MET A 68 -7.69 7.68 -8.94
CA MET A 68 -7.53 7.10 -7.61
C MET A 68 -7.85 8.09 -6.49
N GLU A 69 -7.47 9.37 -6.61
CA GLU A 69 -7.84 10.39 -5.61
C GLU A 69 -9.34 10.70 -5.61
N GLN A 70 -9.95 10.76 -6.80
CA GLN A 70 -11.41 10.92 -6.92
C GLN A 70 -12.12 9.75 -6.23
N ILE A 71 -11.76 8.51 -6.55
CA ILE A 71 -12.32 7.31 -5.91
C ILE A 71 -12.09 7.33 -4.39
N LYS A 72 -10.86 7.62 -3.94
CA LYS A 72 -10.51 7.72 -2.52
C LYS A 72 -11.37 8.74 -1.78
N SER A 73 -11.66 9.90 -2.38
CA SER A 73 -12.51 10.94 -1.80
C SER A 73 -13.96 10.49 -1.55
N GLN A 74 -14.40 9.45 -2.26
CA GLN A 74 -15.75 8.91 -2.15
C GLN A 74 -15.81 7.74 -1.14
N ILE A 75 -14.68 7.19 -0.71
CA ILE A 75 -14.63 5.97 0.13
C ILE A 75 -14.18 6.32 1.55
N GLU A 76 -14.80 5.70 2.57
CA GLU A 76 -14.32 5.83 3.95
C GLU A 76 -12.85 5.39 4.09
N PRO A 77 -12.00 6.08 4.87
CA PRO A 77 -10.57 5.77 4.95
C PRO A 77 -10.24 4.30 5.31
N ARG A 78 -11.01 3.67 6.20
CA ARG A 78 -10.85 2.26 6.57
C ARG A 78 -11.08 1.31 5.39
N ASN A 79 -12.07 1.63 4.57
CA ASN A 79 -12.48 0.85 3.41
C ASN A 79 -11.44 1.04 2.30
N TRP A 80 -10.93 2.26 2.11
CA TRP A 80 -9.82 2.52 1.20
C TRP A 80 -8.58 1.67 1.52
N ILE A 81 -8.12 1.66 2.77
CA ILE A 81 -6.96 0.88 3.18
C ILE A 81 -7.19 -0.63 3.00
N TYR A 82 -8.39 -1.11 3.33
CA TYR A 82 -8.75 -2.51 3.13
C TYR A 82 -8.77 -2.91 1.64
N LEU A 83 -9.36 -2.07 0.77
CA LEU A 83 -9.35 -2.24 -0.68
C LEU A 83 -7.93 -2.36 -1.21
N ILE A 84 -7.06 -1.39 -0.91
CA ILE A 84 -5.67 -1.41 -1.37
C ILE A 84 -4.94 -2.67 -0.90
N ARG A 85 -5.09 -3.04 0.38
CA ARG A 85 -4.44 -4.24 0.94
C ARG A 85 -4.90 -5.52 0.22
N LYS A 86 -6.21 -5.67 0.00
CA LYS A 86 -6.76 -6.84 -0.67
C LYS A 86 -6.33 -6.89 -2.16
N ILE A 87 -6.02 -5.75 -2.81
CA ILE A 87 -5.54 -5.76 -4.22
C ILE A 87 -4.10 -6.22 -4.26
N LEU A 88 -3.30 -5.65 -3.36
CA LEU A 88 -1.87 -5.88 -3.37
C LEU A 88 -1.50 -7.30 -2.94
N TYR A 89 -2.23 -7.89 -1.97
CA TYR A 89 -1.75 -9.09 -1.27
C TYR A 89 -2.68 -10.29 -1.26
N TYR A 90 -4.00 -10.12 -1.35
CA TYR A 90 -4.93 -11.25 -1.16
C TYR A 90 -5.21 -12.05 -2.43
N GLN A 91 -4.73 -11.57 -3.57
CA GLN A 91 -4.97 -12.23 -4.86
C GLN A 91 -3.85 -13.17 -5.28
N ASN A 92 -2.66 -13.00 -4.70
CA ASN A 92 -1.46 -13.71 -5.10
C ASN A 92 -0.89 -14.38 -3.86
N GLU A 93 -0.50 -15.65 -3.98
CA GLU A 93 0.40 -16.24 -3.01
C GLU A 93 1.68 -15.41 -3.03
N ILE A 94 2.07 -14.92 -1.86
CA ILE A 94 3.28 -14.11 -1.74
C ILE A 94 4.46 -15.06 -1.88
N GLU A 95 5.14 -14.96 -3.02
CA GLU A 95 6.36 -15.70 -3.26
C GLU A 95 7.58 -14.84 -2.94
N TYR A 96 8.55 -15.41 -2.22
CA TYR A 96 9.82 -14.73 -1.96
C TYR A 96 10.71 -14.77 -3.20
N SER A 97 10.93 -13.61 -3.82
CA SER A 97 11.85 -13.51 -4.95
C SER A 97 13.31 -13.78 -4.55
N SER A 98 14.11 -14.26 -5.50
CA SER A 98 15.56 -14.43 -5.32
C SER A 98 16.27 -13.13 -4.94
N LEU A 99 15.76 -11.99 -5.40
CA LEU A 99 16.25 -10.66 -5.01
C LEU A 99 15.99 -10.39 -3.52
N LEU A 100 14.79 -10.68 -3.02
CA LEU A 100 14.45 -10.51 -1.61
C LEU A 100 15.37 -11.38 -0.73
N GLU A 101 15.59 -12.63 -1.10
CA GLU A 101 16.53 -13.52 -0.39
C GLU A 101 17.95 -12.98 -0.39
N ALA A 102 18.44 -12.49 -1.53
CA ALA A 102 19.77 -11.90 -1.62
C ALA A 102 19.92 -10.65 -0.72
N VAL A 103 18.90 -9.79 -0.70
CA VAL A 103 18.87 -8.60 0.15
C VAL A 103 18.86 -8.96 1.63
N VAL A 104 18.01 -9.90 2.05
CA VAL A 104 17.97 -10.35 3.46
C VAL A 104 19.27 -11.01 3.86
N LYS A 105 19.89 -11.80 2.98
CA LYS A 105 21.20 -12.39 3.22
C LYS A 105 22.28 -11.33 3.40
N LEU A 106 22.28 -10.30 2.56
CA LEU A 106 23.22 -9.17 2.68
C LEU A 106 23.05 -8.45 4.02
N ILE A 107 21.81 -8.11 4.38
CA ILE A 107 21.49 -7.45 5.67
C ILE A 107 21.94 -8.31 6.86
N SER A 108 21.82 -9.63 6.76
CA SER A 108 22.18 -10.55 7.85
C SER A 108 23.69 -10.81 7.96
N ALA A 109 24.42 -10.71 6.84
CA ALA A 109 25.85 -11.05 6.77
C ALA A 109 26.74 -9.83 7.06
N ASP A 110 26.28 -8.65 6.70
CA ASP A 110 26.98 -7.38 6.92
C ASP A 110 26.37 -6.64 8.12
N ASP A 111 27.12 -5.67 8.68
CA ASP A 111 26.62 -4.79 9.76
C ASP A 111 25.67 -3.69 9.21
N ILE A 112 24.72 -4.10 8.36
CA ILE A 112 23.73 -3.22 7.74
C ILE A 112 22.55 -3.06 8.71
N ASN A 113 22.63 -2.01 9.50
CA ASN A 113 21.61 -1.69 10.50
C ASN A 113 20.43 -0.90 9.93
N ASN A 114 20.53 -0.35 8.71
CA ASN A 114 19.53 0.53 8.12
C ASN A 114 19.23 0.17 6.67
N VAL A 115 17.96 -0.05 6.36
CA VAL A 115 17.48 -0.33 5.01
C VAL A 115 16.40 0.67 4.66
N LEU A 116 16.57 1.39 3.55
CA LEU A 116 15.56 2.31 3.05
C LEU A 116 14.74 1.63 1.96
N THR A 117 13.42 1.75 2.02
CA THR A 117 12.51 1.20 1.02
C THR A 117 11.43 2.21 0.64
N THR A 118 11.07 2.18 -0.64
CA THR A 118 9.92 2.91 -1.18
C THR A 118 8.68 2.01 -1.32
N ASN A 119 8.82 0.72 -0.99
CA ASN A 119 7.72 -0.23 -1.04
C ASN A 119 6.83 -0.07 0.19
N TYR A 120 5.53 -0.30 0.00
CA TYR A 120 4.56 -0.26 1.08
C TYR A 120 4.48 -1.58 1.84
N ASP A 121 4.81 -2.72 1.23
CA ASP A 121 4.78 -4.02 1.92
C ASP A 121 5.86 -4.17 2.98
N ASP A 122 5.68 -5.15 3.86
CA ASP A 122 6.58 -5.54 4.95
C ASP A 122 7.33 -6.84 4.67
N LEU A 123 7.59 -7.16 3.39
CA LEU A 123 8.20 -8.45 2.99
C LEU A 123 9.61 -8.63 3.51
N ILE A 124 10.39 -7.55 3.59
CA ILE A 124 11.75 -7.58 4.15
C ILE A 124 11.66 -7.97 5.62
N GLU A 125 10.75 -7.35 6.36
CA GLU A 125 10.56 -7.59 7.78
C GLU A 125 10.04 -8.98 8.09
N ILE A 126 9.04 -9.44 7.34
CA ILE A 126 8.53 -10.81 7.47
C ILE A 126 9.70 -11.79 7.27
N ARG A 127 10.48 -11.62 6.20
CA ARG A 127 11.54 -12.55 5.86
C ARG A 127 12.72 -12.52 6.83
N MET A 128 13.07 -11.35 7.36
CA MET A 128 14.07 -11.21 8.42
C MET A 128 13.60 -11.85 9.74
N LYS A 129 12.32 -11.66 10.12
CA LYS A 129 11.73 -12.28 11.32
C LYS A 129 11.69 -13.80 11.22
N GLU A 130 11.38 -14.35 10.05
CA GLU A 130 11.45 -15.81 9.80
C GLU A 130 12.85 -16.38 10.00
N LYS A 131 13.90 -15.57 9.80
CA LYS A 131 15.30 -15.94 10.09
C LYS A 131 15.73 -15.65 11.53
N GLY A 132 14.80 -15.25 12.40
CA GLY A 132 15.04 -14.99 13.82
C GLY A 132 15.63 -13.61 14.14
N LEU A 133 15.61 -12.67 13.19
CA LEU A 133 16.13 -11.31 13.40
C LEU A 133 15.08 -10.41 14.06
N ILE A 134 15.53 -9.55 14.98
CA ILE A 134 14.73 -8.43 15.48
C ILE A 134 14.73 -7.35 14.42
N VAL A 135 13.56 -6.79 14.10
CA VAL A 135 13.38 -5.80 13.04
C VAL A 135 12.51 -4.63 13.52
N ASN A 136 12.93 -3.41 13.19
CA ASN A 136 12.24 -2.18 13.55
C ASN A 136 11.75 -1.45 12.29
N SER A 137 10.45 -1.50 12.00
CA SER A 137 9.86 -0.76 10.86
C SER A 137 9.53 0.68 11.23
N ILE A 138 10.10 1.63 10.49
CA ILE A 138 9.96 3.07 10.68
C ILE A 138 9.31 3.65 9.43
N SER A 139 8.36 4.57 9.57
CA SER A 139 7.78 5.29 8.44
C SER A 139 7.83 6.80 8.67
N PHE A 140 7.06 7.28 9.64
CA PHE A 140 6.97 8.70 9.99
C PHE A 140 7.49 8.97 11.41
N GLU A 141 8.10 7.98 12.05
CA GLU A 141 8.72 8.16 13.36
C GLU A 141 10.16 8.68 13.22
N PRO A 142 10.68 9.42 14.23
CA PRO A 142 12.10 9.76 14.28
C PRO A 142 12.97 8.51 14.24
N ILE A 143 14.06 8.56 13.49
CA ILE A 143 15.05 7.48 13.46
C ILE A 143 15.72 7.42 14.83
N ASN A 144 15.65 6.26 15.48
CA ASN A 144 16.37 6.02 16.72
C ASN A 144 17.72 5.38 16.40
N ASN A 145 18.80 6.14 16.57
CA ASN A 145 20.17 5.70 16.26
C ASN A 145 20.66 4.52 17.11
N ASN A 146 19.97 4.19 18.22
CA ASN A 146 20.33 3.06 19.08
C ASN A 146 19.61 1.76 18.71
N SER A 147 18.70 1.78 17.72
CA SER A 147 18.01 0.58 17.25
C SER A 147 18.75 -0.07 16.09
N ILE A 148 18.85 -1.40 16.15
CA ILE A 148 19.40 -2.23 15.07
C ILE A 148 18.30 -2.64 14.08
N ASN A 149 18.72 -3.04 12.87
CA ASN A 149 17.85 -3.61 11.83
C ASN A 149 16.60 -2.76 11.55
N GLN A 150 16.80 -1.48 11.28
CA GLN A 150 15.75 -0.53 10.95
C GLN A 150 15.39 -0.63 9.46
N ILE A 151 14.10 -0.81 9.17
CA ILE A 151 13.55 -0.72 7.82
C ILE A 151 12.74 0.57 7.72
N ILE A 152 13.19 1.50 6.89
CA ILE A 152 12.67 2.85 6.77
C ILE A 152 11.81 2.95 5.50
N HIS A 153 10.49 3.08 5.68
CA HIS A 153 9.50 3.19 4.61
C HIS A 153 9.23 4.65 4.28
N LEU A 154 9.88 5.14 3.24
CA LEU A 154 9.83 6.55 2.83
C LEU A 154 8.42 7.03 2.45
N HIS A 155 7.54 6.12 2.04
CA HIS A 155 6.19 6.44 1.60
C HIS A 155 5.10 5.99 2.59
N GLY A 156 5.50 5.51 3.78
CA GLY A 156 4.62 4.78 4.69
C GLY A 156 4.61 3.28 4.41
N ILE A 157 4.07 2.53 5.36
CA ILE A 157 3.98 1.07 5.29
C ILE A 157 2.51 0.60 5.22
N LEU A 158 2.26 -0.54 4.61
CA LEU A 158 0.98 -1.22 4.54
C LEU A 158 1.25 -2.71 4.74
N PRO A 159 1.36 -3.15 6.00
CA PRO A 159 1.68 -4.53 6.30
C PRO A 159 0.67 -5.50 5.69
N ILE A 160 1.15 -6.62 5.19
CA ILE A 160 0.38 -7.68 4.54
C ILE A 160 -0.68 -8.23 5.49
N TYR A 161 -0.27 -8.56 6.72
CA TYR A 161 -1.15 -9.12 7.75
C TYR A 161 -1.85 -8.06 8.61
N GLY A 162 -1.72 -6.77 8.25
CA GLY A 162 -2.32 -5.65 8.99
C GLY A 162 -1.54 -5.21 10.23
N GLY A 163 -2.22 -4.58 11.20
CA GLY A 163 -1.62 -4.16 12.48
C GLY A 163 -1.38 -2.66 12.63
N LYS A 164 -0.56 -2.03 11.77
CA LYS A 164 -0.23 -0.59 11.92
C LYS A 164 -1.30 0.30 11.29
N LYS A 165 -2.03 1.08 12.10
CA LYS A 165 -2.91 2.16 11.61
C LYS A 165 -2.03 3.33 11.17
N GLN A 166 -1.96 3.58 9.86
CA GLN A 166 -1.27 4.77 9.35
C GLN A 166 -1.90 5.26 8.05
N GLU A 167 -1.69 6.54 7.75
CA GLU A 167 -2.03 7.10 6.45
C GLU A 167 -1.09 6.56 5.37
N LEU A 168 -1.68 6.18 4.24
CA LEU A 168 -0.95 5.73 3.07
C LEU A 168 -0.82 6.88 2.08
N TYR A 169 0.41 7.27 1.74
CA TYR A 169 0.66 8.31 0.76
C TYR A 169 1.06 7.69 -0.58
N LEU A 170 0.12 7.69 -1.53
CA LEU A 170 0.33 7.17 -2.89
C LEU A 170 0.95 8.22 -3.84
N GLN A 171 1.01 9.48 -3.42
CA GLN A 171 1.51 10.60 -4.22
C GLN A 171 2.69 11.30 -3.58
N LYS A 172 3.65 11.71 -4.42
CA LYS A 172 4.84 12.48 -4.03
C LYS A 172 4.50 13.78 -3.28
N VAL A 173 3.41 14.45 -3.67
CA VAL A 173 2.94 15.68 -3.01
C VAL A 173 2.48 15.40 -1.57
N SER A 174 1.80 14.28 -1.34
CA SER A 174 1.34 13.87 -0.02
C SER A 174 2.51 13.48 0.88
N ILE A 175 3.52 12.80 0.32
CA ILE A 175 4.78 12.49 1.03
C ILE A 175 5.49 13.78 1.46
N MET A 176 5.64 14.76 0.56
CA MET A 176 6.31 16.03 0.88
C MET A 176 5.60 16.84 1.98
N LYS A 177 4.25 16.87 1.98
CA LYS A 177 3.48 17.53 3.05
C LYS A 177 3.70 16.87 4.41
N SER A 178 3.76 15.54 4.45
CA SER A 178 4.00 14.80 5.69
C SER A 178 5.44 14.97 6.19
N PHE A 179 6.43 14.97 5.29
CA PHE A 179 7.82 15.28 5.64
C PHE A 179 7.97 16.71 6.18
N GLN A 180 7.30 17.70 5.57
CA GLN A 180 7.29 19.08 6.08
C GLN A 180 6.69 19.16 7.49
N ASN A 181 5.58 18.48 7.75
CA ASN A 181 4.97 18.43 9.08
C ASN A 181 5.85 17.73 10.11
N LEU A 182 6.60 16.69 9.71
CA LEU A 182 7.55 16.00 10.59
C LEU A 182 8.71 16.91 11.01
N ILE A 183 9.27 17.63 10.03
CA ILE A 183 10.38 18.57 10.26
C ILE A 183 9.89 19.77 11.08
N LEU A 184 8.73 20.33 10.75
CA LEU A 184 8.14 21.45 11.50
C LEU A 184 7.76 21.05 12.93
N GLY A 185 7.27 19.83 13.13
CA GLY A 185 7.02 19.27 14.47
C GLY A 185 8.30 19.11 15.28
N GLN A 186 9.41 18.69 14.68
CA GLN A 186 10.69 18.61 15.38
C GLN A 186 11.30 19.98 15.70
N ILE A 187 10.98 21.03 14.94
CA ILE A 187 11.47 22.39 15.16
C ILE A 187 10.64 23.13 16.23
N LEU A 188 9.34 22.85 16.34
CA LEU A 188 8.45 23.52 17.30
C LEU A 188 8.49 22.90 18.72
N TYR A 189 9.08 21.72 18.88
CA TYR A 189 9.16 21.00 20.15
C TYR A 189 10.61 20.79 20.64
N ASN A 190 11.58 21.49 20.06
CA ASN A 190 12.94 21.69 20.60
C ASN A 190 13.12 23.16 20.99
#